data_AF-A0A927NU72-F1
#
_entry.id   AF-A0A927NU72-F1
#
_cell.length_a   1.000
_cell.length_b   1.000
_cell.length_c   1.000
_cell.angle_alpha   90.00
_cell.angle_beta   90.00
_cell.angle_gamma   90.00
#
_symmetry.space_group_name_H-M   'P 1'
#
loop_
_entity.id
_entity.type
_entity.pdbx_description
1 polymer ?
#
loop_
_entity_poly.entity_id
_entity_poly.type
_entity_poly.pdbx_seq_one_letter_code
_entity_poly.pdbx_strand_id
1 'polypeptide(L)' 'MNDITEKVYRVIAEKYGSTIGRVERNMRHAIEVTWMHGSLEDIDSYFGYTVDANKGKPSNSAFIATIADAIRIKNLR' A
#
# COMPACT_ATOMS: atom_id res chain seq x y z
N MET A 1 2.20 -11.68 -16.95
CA MET A 1 2.09 -10.30 -16.44
C MET A 1 2.98 -10.25 -15.21
N ASN A 2 4.14 -9.61 -15.29
CA ASN A 2 5.09 -9.53 -14.17
C ASN A 2 4.49 -8.58 -13.13
N ASP A 3 3.73 -9.11 -12.17
CA ASP A 3 3.09 -8.29 -11.15
C ASP A 3 4.18 -7.60 -10.32
N ILE A 4 4.16 -6.27 -10.31
CA ILE A 4 5.15 -5.47 -9.59
C ILE A 4 5.13 -5.82 -8.10
N THR A 5 3.97 -6.24 -7.59
CA THR A 5 3.82 -6.69 -6.21
C THR A 5 4.54 -8.01 -5.94
N GLU A 6 4.53 -8.97 -6.87
CA GLU A 6 5.24 -10.24 -6.68
C GLU A 6 6.76 -10.03 -6.59
N LYS A 7 7.32 -9.16 -7.44
CA LYS A 7 8.74 -8.81 -7.39
C LYS A 7 9.09 -8.08 -6.09
N VAL A 8 8.27 -7.11 -5.68
CA VAL A 8 8.48 -6.36 -4.43
C VAL A 8 8.40 -7.29 -3.22
N TYR A 9 7.39 -8.15 -3.15
CA TYR A 9 7.24 -9.10 -2.05
C TYR A 9 8.38 -10.10 -1.98
N ARG A 10 8.89 -10.56 -3.13
CA ARG A 10 10.06 -11.42 -3.21
C ARG A 10 11.31 -10.76 -2.64
N VAL A 11 11.61 -9.53 -3.06
CA VAL A 11 12.76 -8.77 -2.55
C VAL A 11 12.67 -8.54 -1.04
N ILE A 12 11.48 -8.20 -0.53
CA ILE A 12 11.25 -8.03 0.90
C ILE A 12 11.41 -9.37 1.64
N ALA A 13 10.84 -10.45 1.10
CA ALA A 13 10.93 -11.78 1.71
C ALA A 13 12.39 -12.25 1.82
N GLU A 14 13.17 -12.11 0.76
CA GLU A 14 14.59 -12.46 0.74
C GLU A 14 15.40 -11.61 1.72
N LYS A 15 15.18 -10.28 1.73
CA LYS A 15 15.91 -9.35 2.60
C LYS A 15 15.70 -9.62 4.09
N TYR A 16 14.50 -10.04 4.48
CA TYR A 16 14.12 -10.20 5.88
C TYR A 16 13.94 -11.67 6.33
N GLY A 17 14.39 -12.64 5.53
CA GLY A 17 14.26 -14.07 5.87
C GLY A 17 12.81 -14.51 6.08
N SER A 18 11.91 -14.03 5.22
CA SER A 18 10.47 -14.29 5.27
C SER A 18 10.00 -15.04 4.01
N THR A 19 8.69 -15.24 3.85
CA THR A 19 8.10 -15.83 2.65
C THR A 19 7.21 -14.82 1.92
N ILE A 20 7.12 -14.94 0.59
CA ILE A 20 6.30 -14.06 -0.25
C ILE A 20 4.86 -13.98 0.28
N GLY A 21 4.25 -15.12 0.62
CA GLY A 21 2.89 -15.19 1.17
C GLY A 21 2.76 -14.54 2.56
N ARG A 22 3.81 -14.54 3.39
CA ARG A 22 3.79 -13.86 4.69
C ARG A 22 3.90 -12.35 4.53
N VAL A 23 4.68 -11.87 3.56
CA VAL A 23 4.76 -10.45 3.19
C VAL A 23 3.41 -9.96 2.67
N GLU A 24 2.78 -10.67 1.73
CA GLU A 24 1.45 -10.33 1.21
C GLU A 24 0.42 -10.24 2.34
N ARG A 25 0.34 -11.27 3.19
CA ARG A 25 -0.64 -11.33 4.28
C ARG A 25 -0.47 -10.17 5.25
N ASN A 26 0.77 -9.85 5.63
CA ASN A 26 1.04 -8.76 6.55
C ASN A 26 0.70 -7.40 5.93
N MET A 27 1.00 -7.18 4.64
CA MET A 27 0.62 -5.97 3.92
C MET A 27 -0.91 -5.82 3.85
N ARG A 28 -1.62 -6.89 3.48
CA ARG A 28 -3.08 -6.91 3.44
C ARG A 28 -3.68 -6.61 4.81
N HIS A 29 -3.14 -7.23 5.87
CA HIS A 29 -3.61 -6.99 7.23
C HIS A 29 -3.40 -5.54 7.67
N ALA A 30 -2.24 -4.95 7.37
CA ALA A 30 -1.98 -3.55 7.69
C ALA A 30 -2.97 -2.61 6.98
N ILE A 31 -3.21 -2.81 5.68
CA ILE A 31 -4.19 -2.03 4.91
C ILE A 31 -5.60 -2.21 5.49
N GLU A 32 -5.98 -3.44 5.82
CA GLU A 32 -7.29 -3.76 6.43
C GLU A 32 -7.48 -3.04 7.77
N VAL A 33 -6.48 -3.11 8.66
CA VAL A 33 -6.53 -2.46 9.97
C VAL A 33 -6.63 -0.95 9.81
N THR A 34 -5.80 -0.36 8.96
CA THR A 34 -5.84 1.08 8.68
C THR A 34 -7.17 1.50 8.05
N TRP A 35 -7.76 0.67 7.18
CA TRP A 35 -9.06 0.99 6.58
C TRP A 35 -10.23 0.86 7.54
N MET A 36 -10.17 -0.10 8.46
CA MET A 36 -11.22 -0.33 9.46
C MET A 36 -11.15 0.61 10.67
N HIS A 37 -9.95 1.06 11.04
CA HIS A 37 -9.71 1.80 12.28
C HIS A 37 -9.08 3.18 12.08
N GLY A 38 -8.57 3.49 10.89
CA GLY A 38 -8.02 4.80 10.58
C GLY A 38 -9.12 5.81 10.31
N SER A 39 -8.92 7.06 10.75
CA SER A 39 -9.74 8.16 10.25
C SER A 39 -9.43 8.36 8.78
N LEU A 40 -10.48 8.45 7.94
CA LEU A 40 -10.32 8.79 6.53
C LEU A 40 -9.60 10.14 6.36
N GLU A 41 -9.76 11.06 7.33
CA GLU A 41 -9.04 12.34 7.36
C GLU A 41 -7.54 12.14 7.57
N ASP A 42 -7.14 11.21 8.44
CA ASP A 42 -5.72 10.93 8.65
C ASP A 42 -5.12 10.33 7.38
N ILE A 43 -5.80 9.35 6.78
CA ILE A 43 -5.38 8.71 5.53
C ILE A 43 -5.23 9.76 4.42
N ASP A 44 -6.21 10.65 4.27
CA ASP A 44 -6.16 11.74 3.28
C ASP A 44 -5.03 12.73 3.58
N SER A 45 -4.78 13.07 4.86
CA SER A 45 -3.69 13.96 5.27
C SER A 45 -2.30 13.40 4.94
N TYR A 46 -2.11 12.08 5.04
CA TYR A 46 -0.83 11.42 4.73
C TYR A 46 -0.62 11.26 3.22
N PHE A 47 -1.67 10.89 2.48
CA PHE A 47 -1.57 10.48 1.07
C PHE A 47 -1.98 11.56 0.06
N GLY A 48 -2.60 12.65 0.52
CA GLY A 48 -2.66 13.95 -0.15
C GLY A 48 -3.60 14.09 -1.34
N TYR A 49 -4.19 13.01 -1.86
CA TYR A 49 -5.16 13.10 -2.95
C TYR A 49 -6.16 11.94 -2.92
N THR A 50 -7.38 12.25 -2.48
CA THR A 50 -8.64 11.58 -2.85
C THR A 50 -8.58 10.07 -2.79
N VAL A 51 -8.47 9.55 -1.58
CA VAL A 51 -9.00 8.22 -1.32
C VAL A 51 -10.52 8.33 -1.43
N ASP A 52 -11.07 8.00 -2.59
CA ASP A 52 -12.51 8.02 -2.82
C ASP A 52 -13.17 7.05 -1.84
N ALA A 53 -13.78 7.60 -0.78
CA ALA A 53 -14.43 6.83 0.27
C ALA A 53 -15.54 5.91 -0.29
N ASN A 54 -16.08 6.23 -1.47
CA ASN A 54 -17.10 5.44 -2.15
C ASN A 54 -16.53 4.25 -2.96
N LYS A 55 -15.21 4.21 -3.22
CA LYS A 55 -14.56 3.10 -3.96
C LYS A 55 -14.24 1.87 -3.10
N GLY A 56 -14.42 1.95 -1.78
CA GLY A 56 -14.13 0.87 -0.86
C GLY A 56 -12.63 0.61 -0.66
N LYS A 57 -12.29 -0.44 0.09
CA LYS A 57 -10.92 -0.80 0.47
C LYS A 57 -10.04 -1.03 -0.77
N PRO A 58 -8.87 -0.35 -0.89
CA PRO A 58 -7.97 -0.55 -2.02
C PRO A 58 -7.33 -1.95 -2.00
N SER A 59 -6.98 -2.47 -3.17
CA SER A 59 -6.11 -3.65 -3.27
C SER A 59 -4.68 -3.30 -2.87
N ASN A 60 -3.87 -4.29 -2.49
CA ASN A 60 -2.47 -4.04 -2.14
C ASN A 60 -1.71 -3.33 -3.27
N SER A 61 -1.94 -3.71 -4.53
CA SER A 61 -1.30 -3.08 -5.69
C SER A 61 -1.75 -1.64 -5.90
N ALA A 62 -3.05 -1.36 -5.76
CA ALA A 62 -3.58 0.00 -5.88
C ALA A 62 -3.05 0.90 -4.75
N PHE A 63 -3.00 0.38 -3.52
CA PHE A 63 -2.43 1.07 -2.38
C PHE A 63 -0.96 1.44 -2.62
N ILE A 64 -0.13 0.47 -3.02
CA ILE A 64 1.30 0.70 -3.31
C ILE A 64 1.47 1.75 -4.42
N ALA A 65 0.66 1.71 -5.47
CA ALA A 65 0.71 2.69 -6.55
C ALA A 65 0.40 4.12 -6.05
N THR A 66 -0.66 4.29 -5.25
CA THR A 66 -1.03 5.59 -4.68
C THR A 66 0.10 6.17 -3.82
N ILE A 67 0.74 5.34 -2.99
CA ILE A 67 1.88 5.77 -2.17
C ILE A 67 3.07 6.17 -3.03
N ALA A 68 3.39 5.38 -4.05
CA ALA A 68 4.51 5.64 -4.94
C ALA A 68 4.32 6.97 -5.70
N ASP A 69 3.11 7.23 -6.19
CA ASP A 69 2.77 8.48 -6.88
C ASP A 69 2.82 9.67 -5.92
N ALA A 70 2.29 9.54 -4.70
CA ALA A 70 2.35 10.60 -3.68
C ALA A 70 3.80 10.98 -3.32
N ILE A 71 4.69 9.99 -3.13
CA ILE A 71 6.12 10.22 -2.86
C ILE A 71 6.78 10.88 -4.08
N ARG A 72 6.50 10.39 -5.28
CA ARG A 72 7.04 10.97 -6.52
C ARG A 72 6.66 12.43 -6.67
N ILE A 73 5.40 12.79 -6.42
CA ILE A 73 4.93 14.17 -6.50
C ILE A 73 5.57 15.05 -5.43
N LYS A 74 5.70 14.56 -4.18
CA LYS A 74 6.40 15.28 -3.10
C LYS A 74 7.87 15.54 -3.43
N ASN A 75 8.55 14.60 -4.09
CA ASN A 75 9.96 14.75 -4.51
C ASN A 75 10.16 15.65 -5.74
N LEU A 76 9.08 15.97 -6.47
CA LEU A 76 9.11 16.88 -7.62
C LEU A 76 8.85 18.35 -7.24
N ARG A 77 8.50 18.61 -5.97
CA ARG A 77 8.28 19.94 -5.40
C ARG A 77 9.45 20.35 -4.53
#